data_AF-A0AAV2J450-F1
#
_entry.id   AF-A0AAV2J450-F1
#
_cell.length_a   1.000
_cell.length_b   1.000
_cell.length_c   1.000
_cell.angle_alpha   90.00
_cell.angle_beta   90.00
_cell.angle_gamma   90.00
#
_symmetry.space_group_name_H-M   'P 1'
#
loop_
_entity.id
_entity.type
_entity.pdbx_description
1 polymer ?
#
loop_
_entity_poly.entity_id
_entity_poly.type
_entity_poly.pdbx_seq_one_letter_code
_entity_poly.pdbx_strand_id
1 'polypeptide(L)'
;MVSFEEILQEVGPFGRCQKRVFLLLCLVSLPMAWIYVGIVFQGFTPEHWCRQPTVQEQRLACGWSLEESVSRTVPWVNVSGELQASSCLQYELKQDLNQSCELSQDLRVGPLVQCKLHTAAG
;
A
#
# COMPACT_ATOMS: atom_id res chain seq x y z
N MET A 1 -26.34 16.19 49.60
CA MET A 1 -25.47 15.69 48.50
C MET A 1 -25.47 14.19 48.63
N VAL A 2 -25.83 13.46 47.58
CA VAL A 2 -25.74 11.99 47.59
C VAL A 2 -24.27 11.61 47.55
N SER A 3 -23.85 10.79 48.51
CA SER A 3 -22.47 10.32 48.61
C SER A 3 -22.22 9.13 47.67
N PHE A 4 -21.00 8.98 47.16
CA PHE A 4 -20.67 7.87 46.24
C PHE A 4 -20.90 6.49 46.87
N GLU A 5 -20.71 6.40 48.18
CA GLU A 5 -20.95 5.21 48.99
C GLU A 5 -22.45 4.83 49.06
N GLU A 6 -23.36 5.81 49.18
CA GLU A 6 -24.82 5.57 49.10
C GLU A 6 -25.22 4.98 47.75
N ILE A 7 -24.66 5.50 46.66
CA ILE A 7 -24.95 5.01 45.31
C ILE A 7 -24.44 3.58 45.14
N LEU A 8 -23.25 3.27 45.66
CA LEU A 8 -22.71 1.90 45.64
C LEU A 8 -23.53 0.93 46.48
N GLN A 9 -24.10 1.40 47.59
CA GLN A 9 -24.97 0.61 48.46
C GLN A 9 -26.33 0.31 47.81
N GLU A 10 -26.89 1.27 47.07
CA GLU A 10 -28.16 1.13 46.33
C GLU A 10 -28.03 0.20 45.11
N VAL A 11 -26.92 0.30 44.37
CA VAL A 11 -26.67 -0.47 43.14
C VAL A 11 -26.23 -1.92 43.44
N GLY A 12 -25.77 -2.18 44.66
CA GLY A 12 -25.34 -3.51 45.12
C GLY A 12 -23.96 -3.92 44.56
N PRO A 13 -23.31 -4.92 45.18
CA PRO A 13 -21.96 -5.34 44.80
C PRO A 13 -21.95 -5.96 43.40
N PHE A 14 -20.85 -5.76 42.68
CA PHE A 14 -20.64 -6.27 41.33
C PHE A 14 -20.82 -7.81 41.29
N GLY A 15 -21.99 -8.24 40.79
CA GLY A 15 -22.47 -9.61 40.91
C GLY A 15 -21.77 -10.60 39.97
N ARG A 16 -21.96 -11.91 40.19
CA ARG A 16 -21.36 -12.97 39.36
C ARG A 16 -21.72 -12.84 37.87
N CYS A 17 -22.98 -12.53 37.56
CA CYS A 17 -23.42 -12.34 36.18
C CYS A 17 -22.79 -11.09 35.55
N GLN A 18 -22.69 -9.99 36.30
CA GLN A 18 -22.06 -8.74 35.85
C GLN A 18 -20.56 -8.95 35.56
N LYS A 19 -19.86 -9.70 36.43
CA LYS A 19 -18.46 -10.13 36.19
C LYS A 19 -18.32 -10.96 34.92
N ARG A 20 -19.23 -11.92 34.68
CA ARG A 20 -19.21 -12.73 33.45
C ARG A 20 -19.38 -11.88 32.20
N VAL A 21 -20.38 -11.00 32.18
CA VAL A 21 -20.62 -10.11 31.02
C VAL A 21 -19.43 -9.17 30.81
N PHE A 22 -18.89 -8.58 31.87
CA PHE A 22 -17.71 -7.72 31.78
C PHE A 22 -16.49 -8.48 31.23
N LEU A 23 -16.23 -9.71 31.71
CA LEU A 23 -15.14 -10.53 31.18
C LEU A 23 -15.32 -10.89 29.71
N LEU A 24 -16.55 -11.20 29.27
CA LEU A 24 -16.84 -11.44 27.86
C LEU A 24 -16.61 -10.19 27.02
N LEU A 25 -17.02 -9.00 27.50
CA LEU A 25 -16.75 -7.74 26.83
C LEU A 25 -15.25 -7.43 26.75
N CYS A 26 -14.49 -7.69 27.81
CA CYS A 26 -13.03 -7.56 27.80
C CYS A 26 -12.39 -8.53 26.80
N LEU A 27 -12.80 -9.81 26.80
CA LEU A 27 -12.28 -10.81 25.87
C LEU A 27 -12.52 -10.46 24.41
N VAL A 28 -13.62 -9.79 24.09
CA VAL A 28 -13.92 -9.33 22.72
C VAL A 28 -13.21 -8.01 22.38
N SER A 29 -13.03 -7.11 23.33
CA SER A 29 -12.43 -5.78 23.08
C SER A 29 -10.90 -5.81 23.02
N LEU A 30 -10.24 -6.65 23.81
CA LEU A 30 -8.77 -6.79 23.78
C LEU A 30 -8.21 -7.15 22.38
N PRO A 31 -8.76 -8.12 21.63
CA PRO A 31 -8.26 -8.41 20.29
C PRO A 31 -8.54 -7.29 19.28
N MET A 32 -9.55 -6.44 19.50
CA MET A 32 -9.78 -5.28 18.62
C MET A 32 -8.63 -4.28 18.66
N ALA A 33 -7.96 -4.12 19.81
CA ALA A 33 -6.76 -3.29 19.89
C ALA A 33 -5.67 -3.76 18.90
N TRP A 34 -5.51 -5.07 18.74
CA TRP A 34 -4.54 -5.64 17.80
C TRP A 34 -4.91 -5.38 16.34
N ILE A 35 -6.21 -5.40 16.01
CA ILE A 35 -6.69 -5.05 14.66
C ILE A 35 -6.37 -3.60 14.32
N TYR A 36 -6.59 -2.66 15.25
CA TYR A 36 -6.25 -1.25 15.04
C TYR A 36 -4.75 -1.04 14.81
N VAL A 37 -3.90 -1.74 15.58
CA VAL A 37 -2.45 -1.75 15.36
C VAL A 37 -2.14 -2.22 13.93
N GLY A 38 -2.72 -3.34 13.50
CA GLY A 38 -2.55 -3.84 12.14
C GLY A 38 -2.95 -2.83 11.06
N ILE A 39 -4.09 -2.16 11.21
CA ILE A 39 -4.57 -1.15 10.26
C ILE A 39 -3.61 0.04 10.16
N VAL A 40 -3.12 0.56 11.29
CA VAL A 40 -2.20 1.71 11.30
C VAL A 40 -0.89 1.37 10.59
N PHE A 41 -0.37 0.15 10.80
CA PHE A 41 0.89 -0.26 10.17
C PHE A 41 0.72 -0.72 8.71
N GLN A 42 -0.40 -1.34 8.34
CA GLN A 42 -0.64 -1.85 6.99
C GLN A 42 -1.31 -0.81 6.06
N GLY A 43 -1.93 0.22 6.60
CA GLY A 43 -2.67 1.22 5.84
C GLY A 43 -1.80 2.14 4.97
N PHE A 44 -0.48 2.11 5.16
CA PHE A 44 0.43 2.87 4.33
C PHE A 44 0.78 2.11 3.04
N THR A 45 0.34 2.65 1.91
CA THR A 45 0.79 2.19 0.60
C THR A 45 2.05 2.99 0.22
N PRO A 46 3.24 2.37 0.14
CA PRO A 46 4.44 3.06 -0.28
C PRO A 46 4.35 3.46 -1.75
N GLU A 47 5.19 4.42 -2.14
CA GLU A 47 5.37 4.74 -3.55
C GLU A 47 5.86 3.49 -4.29
N HIS A 48 5.13 3.12 -5.32
CA HIS A 48 5.41 1.93 -6.11
C HIS A 48 5.06 2.17 -7.57
N TRP A 49 5.78 1.47 -8.43
CA TRP A 49 5.65 1.50 -9.88
C TRP A 49 5.79 0.09 -10.43
N CYS A 50 5.40 -0.06 -11.69
CA CYS A 50 5.31 -1.37 -12.30
C CYS A 50 6.68 -1.85 -12.76
N ARG A 51 7.00 -3.09 -12.38
CA ARG A 51 8.26 -3.71 -12.75
C ARG A 51 8.18 -4.22 -14.18
N GLN A 52 9.09 -3.73 -15.03
CA GLN A 52 9.22 -4.18 -16.41
C GLN A 52 10.51 -5.01 -16.57
N PRO A 53 10.42 -6.33 -16.81
CA PRO A 53 11.61 -7.18 -16.93
C PRO A 53 12.49 -6.77 -18.11
N THR A 54 11.89 -6.38 -19.24
CA THR A 54 12.62 -5.93 -20.44
C THR A 54 13.51 -4.72 -20.18
N VAL A 55 13.06 -3.78 -19.33
CA VAL A 55 13.84 -2.58 -18.97
C VAL A 55 14.86 -2.86 -17.88
N GLN A 56 14.70 -3.92 -17.10
CA GLN A 56 15.67 -4.28 -16.07
C GLN A 56 17.03 -4.67 -16.68
N GLU A 57 17.02 -5.46 -17.74
CA GLU A 57 18.24 -5.83 -18.48
C GLU A 57 18.90 -4.61 -19.13
N GLN A 58 18.09 -3.73 -19.73
CA GLN A 58 18.59 -2.49 -20.32
C GLN A 58 19.15 -1.51 -19.29
N ARG A 59 18.50 -1.39 -18.14
CA ARG A 59 18.97 -0.56 -17.03
C ARG A 59 20.36 -0.99 -16.59
N LEU A 60 20.60 -2.30 -16.48
CA LEU A 60 21.92 -2.85 -16.15
C LEU A 60 22.94 -2.61 -17.27
N ALA A 61 22.54 -2.84 -18.53
CA ALA A 61 23.42 -2.63 -19.68
C ALA A 61 23.80 -1.16 -19.89
N CYS A 62 22.88 -0.23 -19.63
CA CYS A 62 23.05 1.21 -19.87
C CYS A 62 23.43 2.00 -18.62
N GLY A 63 23.51 1.36 -17.45
CA GLY A 63 23.86 2.01 -16.19
C GLY A 63 22.82 3.02 -15.69
N TRP A 64 21.55 2.88 -16.06
CA TRP A 64 20.49 3.81 -15.63
C TRP A 64 20.20 3.67 -14.13
N SER A 65 19.93 4.80 -13.49
CA SER A 65 19.36 4.83 -12.15
C SER A 65 17.91 4.31 -12.15
N LEU A 66 17.39 4.01 -10.95
CA LEU A 66 16.02 3.54 -10.80
C LEU A 66 15.03 4.63 -11.23
N GLU A 67 15.22 5.86 -10.77
CA GLU A 67 14.36 7.01 -11.10
C GLU A 67 14.35 7.29 -12.61
N GLU A 68 15.50 7.19 -13.26
CA GLU A 68 15.60 7.30 -14.70
C GLU A 68 14.81 6.21 -15.42
N SER A 69 14.92 4.95 -14.98
CA SER A 69 14.13 3.87 -15.57
C SER A 69 12.63 4.11 -15.41
N VAL A 70 12.17 4.53 -14.23
CA VAL A 70 10.75 4.82 -13.93
C VAL A 70 10.25 5.97 -14.79
N SER A 71 10.98 7.08 -14.85
CA SER A 71 10.58 8.27 -15.61
C SER A 71 10.44 8.02 -17.11
N ARG A 72 11.15 7.02 -17.66
CA ARG A 72 11.05 6.62 -19.08
C ARG A 72 9.92 5.63 -19.33
N THR A 73 9.58 4.78 -18.37
CA THR A 73 8.62 3.68 -18.56
C THR A 73 7.23 3.93 -17.99
N VAL A 74 7.09 4.91 -17.09
CA VAL A 74 5.86 5.19 -16.35
C VAL A 74 5.39 6.61 -16.65
N PRO A 75 4.10 6.82 -16.97
CA PRO A 75 3.56 8.16 -17.16
C PRO A 75 3.46 8.91 -15.83
N TRP A 76 3.62 10.22 -15.93
CA TRP A 76 3.30 11.14 -14.83
C TRP A 76 1.81 11.43 -14.84
N VAL A 77 1.16 11.24 -13.70
CA VAL A 77 -0.26 11.45 -13.51
C VAL A 77 -0.48 12.46 -12.39
N ASN A 78 -1.56 13.24 -12.51
CA ASN A 78 -1.94 14.15 -11.44
C ASN A 78 -2.73 13.37 -10.38
N VAL A 79 -2.14 13.25 -9.19
CA VAL A 79 -2.79 12.66 -8.02
C VAL A 79 -3.01 13.78 -7.02
N SER A 80 -4.26 14.14 -6.78
CA SER A 80 -4.64 15.13 -5.76
C SER A 80 -3.98 16.52 -5.93
N GLY A 81 -3.63 16.91 -7.16
CA GLY A 81 -2.98 18.19 -7.46
C GLY A 81 -1.45 18.12 -7.61
N GLU A 82 -0.83 16.98 -7.30
CA GLU A 82 0.61 16.76 -7.43
C GLU A 82 0.93 15.85 -8.63
N LEU A 83 2.04 16.14 -9.32
CA LEU A 83 2.52 15.31 -10.42
C LEU A 83 3.32 14.14 -9.84
N GLN A 84 2.82 12.91 -9.97
CA GLN A 84 3.45 11.72 -9.44
C GLN A 84 3.56 10.63 -10.51
N ALA A 85 4.52 9.71 -10.40
CA ALA A 85 4.61 8.57 -11.29
C ALA A 85 3.41 7.64 -11.09
N SER A 86 2.82 7.13 -12.18
CA SER A 86 1.66 6.25 -12.08
C SER A 86 2.00 4.89 -11.46
N SER A 87 1.27 4.51 -10.42
CA SER A 87 1.39 3.18 -9.80
C SER A 87 0.65 2.07 -10.57
N CYS A 88 -0.21 2.43 -11.53
CA CYS A 88 -1.13 1.48 -12.19
C CYS A 88 -0.94 1.38 -13.70
N LEU A 89 -0.29 2.37 -14.31
CA LEU A 89 -0.11 2.47 -15.76
C LEU A 89 1.37 2.46 -16.11
N GLN A 90 1.66 1.93 -17.28
CA GLN A 90 3.00 1.89 -17.84
C GLN A 90 2.92 2.02 -19.36
N TYR A 91 4.00 2.47 -19.99
CA TYR A 91 4.11 2.47 -21.44
C TYR A 91 4.36 1.06 -21.96
N GLU A 92 3.65 0.68 -23.01
CA GLU A 92 3.89 -0.58 -23.70
C GLU A 92 5.23 -0.52 -24.45
N LEU A 93 6.14 -1.40 -24.05
CA LEU A 93 7.45 -1.53 -24.67
C LEU A 93 7.36 -2.43 -25.90
N LYS A 94 7.98 -2.00 -27.00
CA LYS A 94 8.23 -2.89 -28.14
C LYS A 94 9.34 -3.86 -27.77
N GLN A 95 9.19 -5.13 -28.17
CA GLN A 95 10.19 -6.18 -27.91
C GLN A 95 11.54 -5.90 -28.59
N ASP A 96 11.55 -5.12 -29.67
CA ASP A 96 12.76 -4.68 -30.39
C ASP A 96 13.40 -3.45 -29.75
N LEU A 97 13.53 -3.47 -28.43
CA LEU A 97 14.32 -2.51 -27.70
C LEU A 97 15.79 -2.81 -28.01
N ASN A 98 16.25 -2.27 -29.14
CA ASN A 98 17.62 -2.38 -29.60
C ASN A 98 18.53 -1.93 -28.45
N GLN A 99 19.65 -2.62 -28.26
CA GLN A 99 20.59 -2.47 -27.13
C GLN A 99 21.34 -1.12 -27.13
N SER A 100 20.72 -0.07 -27.68
CA SER A 100 21.26 1.26 -27.82
C SER A 100 20.91 2.06 -26.58
N CYS A 101 21.91 2.32 -25.73
CA CYS A 101 21.82 3.19 -24.57
C CYS A 101 21.78 4.69 -24.94
N GLU A 102 21.17 5.03 -26.07
CA GLU A 102 21.11 6.42 -26.49
C GLU A 102 20.20 7.21 -25.56
N LEU A 103 20.70 8.38 -25.13
CA LEU A 103 20.08 9.31 -24.18
C LEU A 103 18.66 9.77 -24.57
N SER A 104 18.23 9.45 -25.80
CA SER A 104 17.02 9.95 -26.45
C SER A 104 15.93 8.89 -26.67
N GLN A 105 16.10 7.63 -26.24
CA GLN A 105 14.99 6.66 -26.28
C GLN A 105 13.95 7.03 -25.20
N ASP A 106 13.06 7.95 -25.54
CA ASP A 106 11.88 8.21 -24.73
C ASP A 106 10.90 7.03 -24.91
N LEU A 107 10.85 6.13 -23.93
CA LEU A 107 9.94 4.96 -23.98
C LEU A 107 8.47 5.36 -23.75
N ARG A 108 8.18 6.66 -23.56
CA ARG A 108 6.85 7.26 -23.46
C ARG A 108 6.04 7.28 -24.77
N VAL A 109 6.57 6.67 -25.83
CA VAL A 109 5.95 6.68 -27.17
C VAL A 109 4.92 5.55 -27.33
N GLY A 110 4.98 4.51 -26.49
CA GLY A 110 4.02 3.42 -26.52
C GLY A 110 2.61 3.83 -26.05
N PRO A 111 1.57 3.03 -26.35
CA PRO A 111 0.28 3.19 -25.68
C PRO A 111 0.41 2.91 -24.18
N LEU A 112 -0.46 3.56 -23.39
CA LEU A 112 -0.56 3.28 -21.96
C LEU A 112 -1.33 1.99 -21.74
N VAL A 113 -0.74 1.08 -20.98
CA VAL A 113 -1.34 -0.20 -20.60
C VAL A 113 -1.33 -0.35 -19.09
N GLN A 114 -2.25 -1.16 -18.57
CA GLN A 114 -2.21 -1.55 -17.17
C GLN A 114 -0.99 -2.41 -16.86
N CYS A 115 -0.60 -2.39 -15.60
CA CYS A 115 0.51 -3.20 -15.13
C CYS A 115 0.18 -4.68 -15.24
N LYS A 116 1.04 -5.41 -15.95
CA LYS A 116 0.93 -6.86 -16.08
C LYS A 116 1.26 -7.46 -14.72
N LEU A 117 0.26 -8.01 -14.05
CA LEU A 117 0.47 -8.89 -12.91
C LEU A 117 1.26 -10.09 -13.42
N HIS A 118 2.37 -10.42 -12.76
CA HIS A 118 3.04 -11.69 -12.99
C HIS A 118 2.09 -12.79 -12.51
N THR A 119 1.21 -13.28 -13.38
CA THR A 119 0.59 -14.58 -13.16
C THR A 119 1.73 -15.57 -13.27
N ALA A 120 2.21 -16.04 -12.13
CA ALA A 120 3.01 -17.25 -12.08
C ALA A 120 2.15 -18.33 -12.73
N ALA A 121 2.45 -18.64 -14.00
CA ALA A 121 1.96 -19.86 -14.61
C ALA A 121 2.54 -20.99 -13.76
N GLY A 122 1.66 -21.64 -13.00
CA GLY A 122 1.97 -22.90 -12.32
C GLY A 122 2.11 -24.03 -13.31
#